data_AF-A0A7R5KV91-F1
#
_entry.id   AF-A0A7R5KV91-F1
#
_cell.length_a   1.000
_cell.length_b   1.000
_cell.length_c   1.000
_cell.angle_alpha   90.00
_cell.angle_beta   90.00
_cell.angle_gamma   90.00
#
_symmetry.space_group_name_H-M   'P 1'
#
loop_
_entity.id
_entity.type
_entity.pdbx_description
1 polymer ?
#
loop_
_entity_poly.entity_id
_entity_poly.type
_entity_poly.pdbx_seq_one_letter_code
_entity_poly.pdbx_strand_id
1 'polypeptide(L)'
;MENIFLHIVDISNPKEVWKFAEKFRNEHKLNVLINNAGCMVNSRELTEDGLEKNFATNTLGTYILTTALLPLLGKEADARVITVSSGGMLVQKLNISDLQSENGTFDGTMVYAQNKRQQVVLTERWAKAHRNIHFSVMHPGWADTPAVRSSMPDFYERMKNSLRTEAQGADTVVWLAVSAEATKLPSGLFFQDRQPVATHLPLASTHSPLEDEEKLMAVLEEFSQNFRSSLPGT
;
A
#
# COMPACT_ATOMS: atom_id res chain seq x y z
N MET A 1 27.98 -9.60 8.31
CA MET A 1 27.38 -8.57 9.18
C MET A 1 26.05 -8.22 8.56
N GLU A 2 24.96 -8.28 9.32
CA GLU A 2 23.65 -7.86 8.83
C GLU A 2 23.58 -6.34 8.82
N ASN A 3 23.45 -5.76 7.63
CA ASN A 3 23.26 -4.31 7.43
C ASN A 3 21.78 -3.96 7.64
N ILE A 4 21.27 -4.16 8.86
CA ILE A 4 19.88 -3.88 9.24
C ILE A 4 19.86 -2.70 10.20
N PHE A 5 19.16 -1.62 9.82
CA PHE A 5 19.01 -0.40 10.60
C PHE A 5 17.53 -0.21 10.97
N LEU A 6 17.27 0.06 12.24
CA LEU A 6 15.92 0.27 12.75
C LEU A 6 15.55 1.75 12.77
N HIS A 7 14.41 2.09 12.16
CA HIS A 7 13.76 3.38 12.29
C HIS A 7 12.34 3.16 12.82
N ILE A 8 11.95 3.92 13.84
CA ILE A 8 10.62 3.82 14.45
C ILE A 8 9.72 4.87 13.83
N VAL A 9 8.58 4.43 13.30
CA VAL A 9 7.56 5.27 12.65
C VAL A 9 6.20 4.62 12.87
N ASP A 10 5.23 5.38 13.37
CA ASP A 10 3.83 4.97 13.31
C ASP A 10 3.23 5.38 11.95
N ILE A 11 2.94 4.39 11.09
CA ILE A 11 2.36 4.62 9.76
C ILE A 11 0.93 5.18 9.84
N SER A 12 0.22 4.97 10.95
CA SER A 12 -1.11 5.53 11.18
C SER A 12 -1.09 7.01 11.58
N ASN A 13 0.09 7.58 11.84
CA ASN A 13 0.28 8.98 12.17
C ASN A 13 0.94 9.74 10.99
N PRO A 14 0.15 10.45 10.16
CA PRO A 14 0.65 11.19 9.00
C PRO A 14 1.82 12.16 9.30
N LYS A 15 1.82 12.80 10.47
CA LYS A 15 2.86 13.76 10.88
C LYS A 15 4.19 13.04 11.12
N GLU A 16 4.15 11.88 11.76
CA GLU A 16 5.34 11.04 11.94
C GLU A 16 5.88 10.52 10.61
N VAL A 17 5.00 10.09 9.70
CA VAL A 17 5.41 9.61 8.37
C VAL A 17 6.13 10.72 7.59
N TRP A 18 5.59 11.95 7.57
CA TRP A 18 6.25 13.09 6.95
C TRP A 18 7.61 13.38 7.57
N LYS A 19 7.67 13.49 8.90
CA LYS A 19 8.92 13.76 9.64
C LYS A 19 9.98 12.70 9.36
N PHE A 20 9.59 11.43 9.33
CA PHE A 20 10.48 10.33 8.99
C PHE A 20 10.99 10.45 7.56
N ALA A 21 10.10 10.62 6.58
CA ALA A 21 10.47 10.66 5.17
C ALA A 21 11.40 11.85 4.85
N GLU A 22 11.15 13.02 5.44
CA GLU A 22 12.00 14.20 5.26
C GLU A 22 13.40 14.01 5.86
N LYS A 23 13.47 13.43 7.06
CA LYS A 23 14.75 13.06 7.68
C LYS A 23 15.50 12.03 6.83
N PHE A 24 14.82 10.94 6.45
CA PHE A 24 15.42 9.84 5.68
C PHE A 24 15.98 10.35 4.35
N ARG A 25 15.26 11.24 3.66
CA ARG A 25 15.69 11.86 2.40
C ARG A 25 16.98 12.64 2.49
N ASN A 26 17.29 13.22 3.64
CA ASN A 26 18.49 14.04 3.82
C ASN A 26 19.71 13.20 4.24
N GLU A 27 19.49 12.03 4.85
CA GLU A 27 20.54 11.22 5.47
C GLU A 27 20.91 9.97 4.65
N HIS A 28 20.04 9.53 3.75
CA HIS A 28 20.18 8.23 3.09
C HIS A 28 19.97 8.28 1.57
N LYS A 29 20.33 7.17 0.92
CA LYS A 29 19.93 6.84 -0.45
C LYS A 29 18.83 5.79 -0.41
N LEU A 30 18.02 5.71 -1.46
CA LEU A 30 16.91 4.77 -1.53
C LEU A 30 16.75 4.20 -2.93
N ASN A 31 17.15 2.95 -3.11
CA ASN A 31 16.97 2.22 -4.36
C ASN A 31 15.61 1.52 -4.42
N VAL A 32 15.12 1.00 -3.28
CA VAL A 32 13.88 0.23 -3.24
C VAL A 32 13.05 0.63 -2.01
N LEU A 33 11.79 0.98 -2.24
CA LEU A 33 10.78 1.15 -1.19
C LEU A 33 9.79 -0.01 -1.25
N ILE A 34 9.55 -0.66 -0.10
CA ILE A 34 8.53 -1.72 0.02
C ILE A 34 7.46 -1.26 1.01
N ASN A 35 6.28 -0.90 0.48
CA ASN A 35 5.09 -0.59 1.27
C ASN A 35 4.41 -1.90 1.71
N ASN A 36 4.97 -2.55 2.73
CA ASN A 36 4.45 -3.80 3.30
C ASN A 36 3.50 -3.60 4.49
N ALA A 37 3.72 -2.54 5.29
CA ALA A 37 2.93 -2.28 6.48
C ALA A 37 1.44 -2.15 6.13
N GLY A 38 0.60 -2.77 6.96
CA GLY A 38 -0.85 -2.67 6.84
C GLY A 38 -1.55 -3.33 8.03
N CYS A 39 -2.80 -2.95 8.25
CA CYS A 39 -3.64 -3.46 9.32
C CYS A 39 -5.07 -3.75 8.83
N MET A 40 -5.78 -4.60 9.57
CA MET A 40 -7.20 -4.85 9.39
C MET A 40 -7.86 -4.80 10.77
N VAL A 41 -8.36 -3.63 11.14
CA VAL A 41 -9.12 -3.39 12.38
C VAL A 41 -10.60 -3.62 12.08
N ASN A 42 -11.25 -4.48 12.87
CA ASN A 42 -12.65 -4.90 12.64
C ASN A 42 -13.68 -3.98 13.30
N SER A 43 -13.24 -3.01 14.10
CA SER A 43 -14.01 -1.91 14.67
C SER A 43 -13.62 -0.58 14.02
N ARG A 44 -14.59 0.32 13.80
CA ARG A 44 -14.30 1.68 13.34
C ARG A 44 -13.63 2.46 14.46
N GLU A 45 -12.32 2.60 14.37
CA GLU A 45 -11.50 3.33 15.34
C GLU A 45 -10.84 4.52 14.66
N LEU A 46 -10.72 5.62 15.39
CA LEU A 46 -10.05 6.83 14.93
C LEU A 46 -8.66 6.95 15.55
N THR A 47 -7.73 7.54 14.80
CA THR A 47 -6.46 8.04 15.33
C THR A 47 -6.69 9.32 16.14
N GLU A 48 -5.64 9.81 16.82
CA GLU A 48 -5.70 11.09 17.55
C GLU A 48 -6.04 12.29 16.64
N ASP A 49 -5.70 12.18 15.35
CA ASP A 49 -6.00 13.17 14.32
C ASP A 49 -7.38 12.97 13.67
N GLY A 50 -8.22 12.07 14.22
CA GLY A 50 -9.58 11.84 13.74
C GLY A 50 -9.69 11.02 12.46
N LEU A 51 -8.61 10.35 12.04
CA LEU A 51 -8.61 9.51 10.83
C LEU A 51 -9.01 8.08 11.15
N GLU A 52 -9.78 7.43 10.27
CA GLU A 52 -10.06 5.99 10.42
C GLU A 52 -8.75 5.18 10.33
N LYS A 53 -8.50 4.28 11.28
CA LYS A 53 -7.19 3.61 11.46
C LYS A 53 -6.73 2.79 10.25
N ASN A 54 -7.64 2.06 9.59
CA ASN A 54 -7.28 1.28 8.41
C ASN A 54 -6.90 2.22 7.25
N PHE A 55 -7.68 3.26 6.99
CA PHE A 55 -7.40 4.29 5.99
C PHE A 55 -6.08 5.01 6.27
N ALA A 56 -5.87 5.46 7.51
CA ALA A 56 -4.67 6.15 7.95
C ALA A 56 -3.41 5.31 7.69
N THR A 57 -3.45 4.02 8.03
CA THR A 57 -2.30 3.11 7.90
C THR A 57 -2.11 2.63 6.45
N ASN A 58 -3.15 2.03 5.88
CA ASN A 58 -3.05 1.30 4.62
C ASN A 58 -2.99 2.24 3.41
N THR A 59 -3.70 3.36 3.44
CA THR A 59 -3.83 4.25 2.28
C THR A 59 -3.04 5.54 2.47
N LEU A 60 -3.40 6.36 3.46
CA LEU A 60 -2.82 7.69 3.62
C LEU A 60 -1.33 7.63 3.99
N GLY A 61 -0.95 6.77 4.94
CA GLY A 61 0.46 6.58 5.32
C GLY A 61 1.30 6.06 4.16
N THR A 62 0.79 5.10 3.37
CA THR A 62 1.44 4.61 2.15
C THR A 62 1.60 5.73 1.11
N TYR A 63 0.58 6.55 0.93
CA TYR A 63 0.60 7.69 0.03
C TYR A 63 1.66 8.72 0.43
N ILE A 64 1.65 9.16 1.69
CA ILE A 64 2.59 10.15 2.23
C ILE A 64 4.02 9.64 2.09
N LEU A 65 4.30 8.43 2.58
CA LEU A 65 5.65 7.86 2.59
C LEU A 65 6.21 7.77 1.17
N THR A 66 5.42 7.24 0.24
CA THR A 66 5.85 7.08 -1.16
C THR A 66 6.09 8.45 -1.78
N THR A 67 5.09 9.35 -1.75
CA THR A 67 5.17 10.67 -2.38
C THR A 67 6.34 11.51 -1.84
N ALA A 68 6.57 11.48 -0.53
CA ALA A 68 7.67 12.21 0.10
C ALA A 68 9.07 11.70 -0.31
N LEU A 69 9.18 10.40 -0.63
CA LEU A 69 10.44 9.74 -1.02
C LEU A 69 10.65 9.66 -2.53
N LEU A 70 9.66 9.98 -3.37
CA LEU A 70 9.80 10.02 -4.83
C LEU A 70 11.01 10.85 -5.31
N PRO A 71 11.30 12.05 -4.77
CA PRO A 71 12.48 12.80 -5.19
C PRO A 71 13.82 12.12 -4.86
N LEU A 72 13.85 11.24 -3.85
CA LEU A 72 15.04 10.48 -3.48
C LEU A 72 15.21 9.28 -4.40
N LEU A 73 14.14 8.48 -4.56
CA LEU A 73 14.07 7.35 -5.47
C LEU A 73 14.46 7.77 -6.89
N GLY A 74 13.95 8.91 -7.37
CA GLY A 74 14.21 9.40 -8.73
C GLY A 74 15.66 9.75 -9.05
N LYS A 75 16.57 9.76 -8.06
CA LYS A 75 18.01 9.95 -8.26
C LYS A 75 18.76 8.64 -8.54
N GLU A 76 18.15 7.49 -8.28
CA GLU A 76 18.77 6.18 -8.42
C GLU A 76 18.43 5.55 -9.79
N ALA A 77 19.38 4.84 -10.40
CA ALA A 77 19.23 4.30 -11.75
C ALA A 77 18.25 3.11 -11.85
N ASP A 78 18.10 2.35 -10.77
CA ASP A 78 17.23 1.17 -10.68
C ASP A 78 16.27 1.32 -9.49
N ALA A 79 15.59 2.47 -9.47
CA ALA A 79 14.67 2.83 -8.40
C ALA A 79 13.37 2.02 -8.51
N ARG A 80 12.92 1.43 -7.40
CA ARG A 80 11.73 0.57 -7.36
C ARG A 80 10.82 0.91 -6.19
N VAL A 81 9.51 0.84 -6.42
CA VAL A 81 8.49 0.91 -5.38
C VAL A 81 7.60 -0.31 -5.50
N ILE A 82 7.54 -1.11 -4.44
CA ILE A 82 6.68 -2.30 -4.38
C ILE A 82 5.63 -2.11 -3.29
N THR A 83 4.36 -2.25 -3.65
CA THR A 83 3.24 -2.18 -2.70
C THR A 83 2.65 -3.56 -2.47
N VAL A 84 2.50 -3.96 -1.19
CA VAL A 84 1.88 -5.23 -0.81
C VAL A 84 0.39 -5.01 -0.58
N SER A 85 -0.41 -5.41 -1.57
CA SER A 85 -1.86 -5.37 -1.54
C SER A 85 -2.46 -6.73 -1.12
N SER A 86 -3.72 -7.00 -1.46
CA SER A 86 -4.38 -8.28 -1.17
C SER A 86 -5.31 -8.72 -2.29
N GLY A 87 -5.62 -10.02 -2.37
CA GLY A 87 -6.64 -10.53 -3.30
C GLY A 87 -8.06 -10.01 -3.03
N GLY A 88 -8.36 -9.53 -1.81
CA GLY A 88 -9.67 -8.96 -1.48
C GLY A 88 -10.03 -7.74 -2.34
N MET A 89 -9.04 -7.01 -2.85
CA MET A 89 -9.29 -5.88 -3.75
C MET A 89 -9.91 -6.29 -5.09
N LEU A 90 -9.69 -7.53 -5.55
CA LEU A 90 -10.08 -7.98 -6.89
C LEU A 90 -11.60 -7.96 -7.13
N VAL A 91 -12.38 -8.03 -6.06
CA VAL A 91 -13.85 -7.97 -6.04
C VAL A 91 -14.41 -6.57 -5.72
N GLN A 92 -13.55 -5.58 -5.49
CA GLN A 92 -13.95 -4.22 -5.12
C GLN A 92 -13.80 -3.26 -6.30
N LYS A 93 -14.87 -2.49 -6.58
CA LYS A 93 -14.77 -1.24 -7.33
C LYS A 93 -14.21 -0.15 -6.41
N LEU A 94 -13.39 0.76 -6.92
CA LEU A 94 -12.92 1.90 -6.12
C LEU A 94 -14.13 2.73 -5.65
N ASN A 95 -14.27 2.88 -4.35
CA ASN A 95 -15.24 3.80 -3.75
C ASN A 95 -14.53 5.06 -3.26
N ILE A 96 -14.85 6.20 -3.86
CA ILE A 96 -14.30 7.51 -3.48
C ILE A 96 -15.25 8.34 -2.60
N SER A 97 -16.51 7.92 -2.43
CA SER A 97 -17.49 8.73 -1.70
C SER A 97 -17.30 8.66 -0.19
N ASP A 98 -16.59 7.65 0.30
CA ASP A 98 -16.38 7.41 1.73
C ASP A 98 -15.07 6.65 1.99
N LEU A 99 -13.95 7.37 1.94
CA LEU A 99 -12.63 6.77 2.17
C LEU A 99 -12.40 6.35 3.63
N GLN A 100 -13.12 6.96 4.57
CA GLN A 100 -12.95 6.78 6.02
C GLN A 100 -14.08 5.94 6.66
N SER A 101 -14.94 5.34 5.83
CA SER A 101 -16.05 4.46 6.25
C SER A 101 -16.92 5.09 7.33
N GLU A 102 -17.29 6.35 7.15
CA GLU A 102 -18.16 7.12 8.04
C GLU A 102 -19.63 6.70 7.93
N ASN A 103 -20.02 6.14 6.78
CA ASN A 103 -21.41 5.86 6.47
C ASN A 103 -21.70 4.35 6.54
N GLY A 104 -22.85 4.01 7.11
CA GLY A 104 -23.34 2.63 7.16
C GLY A 104 -22.72 1.78 8.26
N THR A 105 -22.84 0.45 8.12
CA THR A 105 -22.27 -0.51 9.06
C THR A 105 -20.81 -0.76 8.72
N PHE A 106 -19.93 -0.60 9.71
CA PHE A 106 -18.50 -0.85 9.52
C PHE A 106 -18.20 -2.34 9.36
N ASP A 107 -17.55 -2.70 8.26
CA ASP A 107 -17.03 -4.04 7.99
C ASP A 107 -15.54 -3.93 7.68
N GLY A 108 -14.70 -4.26 8.67
CA GLY A 108 -13.25 -4.16 8.55
C GLY A 108 -12.65 -4.94 7.38
N THR A 109 -13.27 -6.05 6.97
CA THR A 109 -12.81 -6.82 5.80
C THR A 109 -13.06 -6.04 4.51
N MET A 110 -14.24 -5.42 4.39
CA MET A 110 -14.60 -4.59 3.23
C MET A 110 -13.78 -3.29 3.18
N VAL A 111 -13.57 -2.64 4.32
CA VAL A 111 -12.70 -1.46 4.43
C VAL A 111 -11.27 -1.80 4.02
N TYR A 112 -10.72 -2.90 4.53
CA TYR A 112 -9.41 -3.37 4.13
C TYR A 112 -9.33 -3.66 2.62
N ALA A 113 -10.33 -4.34 2.06
CA ALA A 113 -10.39 -4.61 0.62
C ALA A 113 -10.43 -3.32 -0.22
N GLN A 114 -11.15 -2.29 0.23
CA GLN A 114 -11.15 -0.95 -0.38
C GLN A 114 -9.79 -0.26 -0.26
N ASN A 115 -9.12 -0.30 0.90
CA ASN A 115 -7.77 0.27 1.03
C ASN A 115 -6.77 -0.43 0.12
N LYS A 116 -6.87 -1.76 0.00
CA LYS A 116 -6.03 -2.55 -0.91
C LYS A 116 -6.32 -2.25 -2.39
N ARG A 117 -7.57 -1.93 -2.75
CA ARG A 117 -7.92 -1.39 -4.08
C ARG A 117 -7.32 -0.01 -4.30
N GLN A 118 -7.38 0.88 -3.32
CA GLN A 118 -6.76 2.21 -3.39
C GLN A 118 -5.24 2.10 -3.63
N GLN A 119 -4.54 1.22 -2.91
CA GLN A 119 -3.09 0.96 -3.11
C GLN A 119 -2.72 0.52 -4.54
N VAL A 120 -3.57 -0.30 -5.18
CA VAL A 120 -3.36 -0.72 -6.58
C VAL A 120 -3.48 0.48 -7.52
N VAL A 121 -4.56 1.26 -7.37
CA VAL A 121 -4.78 2.48 -8.15
C VAL A 121 -3.62 3.45 -7.97
N LEU A 122 -3.19 3.71 -6.72
CA LEU A 122 -2.03 4.57 -6.43
C LEU A 122 -0.78 4.12 -7.19
N THR A 123 -0.49 2.82 -7.17
CA THR A 123 0.67 2.24 -7.85
C THR A 123 0.60 2.44 -9.37
N GLU A 124 -0.56 2.20 -9.98
CA GLU A 124 -0.79 2.43 -11.41
C GLU A 124 -0.65 3.91 -11.79
N ARG A 125 -1.12 4.83 -10.93
CA ARG A 125 -1.00 6.28 -11.13
C ARG A 125 0.44 6.77 -11.02
N TRP A 126 1.18 6.32 -10.01
CA TRP A 126 2.60 6.66 -9.88
C TRP A 126 3.44 6.10 -11.03
N ALA A 127 3.15 4.88 -11.51
CA ALA A 127 3.82 4.29 -12.67
C ALA A 127 3.66 5.12 -13.95
N LYS A 128 2.50 5.79 -14.12
CA LYS A 128 2.24 6.70 -15.23
C LYS A 128 2.97 8.03 -15.04
N ALA A 129 3.03 8.56 -13.82
CA ALA A 129 3.60 9.87 -13.51
C ALA A 129 5.15 9.88 -13.40
N HIS A 130 5.76 8.80 -12.92
CA HIS A 130 7.20 8.73 -12.59
C HIS A 130 7.90 7.62 -13.39
N ARG A 131 8.16 7.88 -14.67
CA ARG A 131 8.67 6.87 -15.63
C ARG A 131 10.10 6.40 -15.36
N ASN A 132 10.85 7.11 -14.52
CA ASN A 132 12.20 6.76 -14.09
C ASN A 132 12.24 5.85 -12.84
N ILE A 133 11.09 5.51 -12.26
CA ILE A 133 10.97 4.61 -11.12
C ILE A 133 10.06 3.44 -11.54
N HIS A 134 10.46 2.21 -11.22
CA HIS A 134 9.66 1.03 -11.51
C HIS A 134 8.68 0.76 -10.36
N PHE A 135 7.38 0.77 -10.65
CA PHE A 135 6.33 0.51 -9.67
C PHE A 135 5.74 -0.86 -9.89
N SER A 136 5.50 -1.60 -8.81
CA SER A 136 4.80 -2.87 -8.86
C SER A 136 3.91 -3.00 -7.64
N VAL A 137 2.78 -3.68 -7.80
CA VAL A 137 1.92 -4.06 -6.67
C VAL A 137 1.75 -5.56 -6.69
N MET A 138 1.66 -6.19 -5.53
CA MET A 138 1.58 -7.64 -5.46
C MET A 138 0.64 -8.10 -4.35
N HIS A 139 0.16 -9.33 -4.43
CA HIS A 139 -0.49 -10.02 -3.32
C HIS A 139 0.37 -11.23 -2.89
N PRO A 140 0.66 -11.40 -1.59
CA PRO A 140 1.55 -12.46 -1.11
C PRO A 140 0.93 -13.88 -1.16
N GLY A 141 -0.32 -14.00 -1.61
CA GLY A 141 -1.13 -15.17 -1.34
C GLY A 141 -1.71 -15.13 0.07
N TRP A 142 -2.42 -16.18 0.44
CA TRP A 142 -2.91 -16.36 1.81
C TRP A 142 -1.78 -16.93 2.67
N ALA A 143 -0.98 -16.06 3.29
CA ALA A 143 0.08 -16.46 4.21
C ALA A 143 -0.44 -16.60 5.65
N ASP A 144 0.11 -17.54 6.41
CA ASP A 144 -0.20 -17.69 7.82
C ASP A 144 0.45 -16.57 8.62
N THR A 145 -0.32 -15.52 8.92
CA THR A 145 0.15 -14.36 9.70
C THR A 145 -0.74 -14.14 10.92
N PRO A 146 -0.22 -13.53 12.01
CA PRO A 146 -1.04 -13.13 13.15
C PRO A 146 -2.26 -12.30 12.75
N ALA A 147 -2.12 -11.41 11.76
CA ALA A 147 -3.21 -10.59 11.24
C ALA A 147 -4.35 -11.40 10.60
N VAL A 148 -4.02 -12.44 9.81
CA VAL A 148 -5.03 -13.34 9.23
C VAL A 148 -5.78 -14.09 10.34
N ARG A 149 -5.06 -14.58 11.35
CA ARG A 149 -5.64 -15.30 12.50
C ARG A 149 -6.59 -14.43 13.31
N SER A 150 -6.21 -13.18 13.60
CA SER A 150 -7.01 -12.27 14.42
C SER A 150 -8.17 -11.64 13.67
N SER A 151 -7.93 -11.21 12.43
CA SER A 151 -8.89 -10.36 11.71
C SER A 151 -9.87 -11.16 10.85
N MET A 152 -9.53 -12.39 10.45
CA MET A 152 -10.39 -13.29 9.67
C MET A 152 -10.40 -14.72 10.25
N PRO A 153 -10.87 -14.91 11.49
CA PRO A 153 -10.76 -16.20 12.21
C PRO A 153 -11.44 -17.37 11.48
N ASP A 154 -12.64 -17.15 10.92
CA ASP A 154 -13.37 -18.19 10.18
C ASP A 154 -12.66 -18.61 8.88
N PHE A 155 -12.02 -17.64 8.20
CA PHE A 155 -11.22 -17.92 7.03
C PHE A 155 -9.96 -18.72 7.41
N TYR A 156 -9.27 -18.30 8.48
CA TYR A 156 -8.08 -18.97 8.98
C TYR A 156 -8.37 -20.45 9.30
N GLU A 157 -9.41 -20.73 10.08
CA GLU A 157 -9.74 -22.11 10.46
C GLU A 157 -10.02 -23.01 9.26
N ARG A 158 -10.66 -22.47 8.20
CA ARG A 158 -10.93 -23.20 6.96
C ARG A 158 -9.69 -23.43 6.11
N MET A 159 -8.72 -22.53 6.15
CA MET A 159 -7.61 -22.49 5.19
C MET A 159 -6.24 -22.80 5.80
N LYS A 160 -6.11 -22.96 7.12
CA LYS A 160 -4.82 -23.09 7.84
C LYS A 160 -3.85 -24.11 7.27
N ASN A 161 -4.34 -25.23 6.72
CA ASN A 161 -3.49 -26.27 6.11
C ASN A 161 -3.03 -25.95 4.68
N SER A 162 -3.55 -24.89 4.08
CA SER A 162 -3.26 -24.40 2.73
C SER A 162 -2.68 -22.99 2.74
N LEU A 163 -2.39 -22.44 3.92
CA LEU A 163 -1.73 -21.13 4.05
C LEU A 163 -0.26 -21.25 3.67
N ARG A 164 0.24 -20.19 3.05
CA ARG A 164 1.65 -20.04 2.67
C ARG A 164 2.52 -19.79 3.91
N THR A 165 3.77 -20.25 3.83
CA THR A 165 4.82 -19.86 4.79
C THR A 165 5.22 -18.40 4.58
N GLU A 166 5.93 -17.79 5.55
CA GLU A 166 6.43 -16.41 5.39
C GLU A 166 7.38 -16.30 4.19
N ALA A 167 8.23 -17.32 3.97
CA ALA A 167 9.13 -17.38 2.83
C ALA A 167 8.37 -17.40 1.49
N GLN A 168 7.28 -18.16 1.39
CA GLN A 168 6.42 -18.19 0.20
C GLN A 168 5.68 -16.86 0.00
N GLY A 169 5.27 -16.19 1.09
CA GLY A 169 4.65 -14.87 1.02
C GLY A 169 5.63 -13.78 0.57
N ALA A 170 6.89 -13.85 1.03
CA ALA A 170 7.95 -12.90 0.71
C ALA A 170 8.52 -13.09 -0.71
N ASP A 171 8.32 -14.25 -1.32
CA ASP A 171 8.94 -14.65 -2.58
C ASP A 171 8.80 -13.60 -3.70
N THR A 172 7.56 -13.19 -3.99
CA THR A 172 7.29 -12.27 -5.10
C THR A 172 7.78 -10.85 -4.80
N VAL A 173 7.66 -10.37 -3.56
CA VAL A 173 8.15 -9.02 -3.21
C VAL A 173 9.68 -8.94 -3.26
N VAL A 174 10.39 -9.99 -2.82
CA VAL A 174 11.85 -10.07 -2.96
C VAL A 174 12.24 -10.13 -4.43
N TRP A 175 11.56 -10.96 -5.24
CA TRP A 175 11.82 -11.04 -6.68
C TRP A 175 11.64 -9.68 -7.37
N LEU A 176 10.55 -8.96 -7.08
CA LEU A 176 10.32 -7.60 -7.61
C LEU A 176 11.41 -6.61 -7.17
N ALA A 177 11.91 -6.74 -5.93
CA ALA A 177 12.92 -5.84 -5.37
C ALA A 177 14.31 -6.02 -5.99
N VAL A 178 14.71 -7.24 -6.40
CA VAL A 178 16.10 -7.53 -6.78
C VAL A 178 16.29 -8.08 -8.19
N SER A 179 15.25 -8.61 -8.82
CA SER A 179 15.37 -9.24 -10.14
C SER A 179 15.46 -8.20 -11.26
N ALA A 180 16.40 -8.37 -12.18
CA ALA A 180 16.42 -7.60 -13.44
C ALA A 180 15.31 -8.03 -14.41
N GLU A 181 14.76 -9.24 -14.28
CA GLU A 181 13.63 -9.68 -15.11
C GLU A 181 12.33 -8.94 -14.75
N ALA A 182 12.17 -8.56 -13.48
CA ALA A 182 11.00 -7.81 -13.03
C ALA A 182 10.90 -6.45 -13.72
N THR A 183 12.04 -5.74 -13.85
CA THR A 183 12.09 -4.40 -14.44
C THR A 183 11.99 -4.38 -15.96
N LYS A 184 12.08 -5.54 -16.63
CA LYS A 184 11.78 -5.68 -18.07
C LYS A 184 10.28 -5.69 -18.36
N LEU A 185 9.45 -6.01 -17.37
CA LEU A 185 7.99 -5.95 -17.51
C LEU A 185 7.51 -4.49 -17.45
N PRO A 186 6.31 -4.18 -17.96
CA PRO A 186 5.72 -2.86 -17.76
C PRO A 186 5.60 -2.48 -16.28
N SER A 187 5.88 -1.21 -15.97
CA SER A 187 5.64 -0.63 -14.64
C SER A 187 4.14 -0.48 -14.37
N GLY A 188 3.74 -0.58 -13.10
CA GLY A 188 2.35 -0.46 -12.65
C GLY A 188 1.53 -1.74 -12.70
N LEU A 189 2.16 -2.91 -12.89
CA LEU A 189 1.46 -4.19 -12.93
C LEU A 189 1.18 -4.76 -11.53
N PHE A 190 0.14 -5.59 -11.46
CA PHE A 190 -0.22 -6.38 -10.29
C PHE A 190 0.29 -7.82 -10.41
N PHE A 191 0.96 -8.31 -9.38
CA PHE A 191 1.67 -9.58 -9.41
C PHE A 191 1.14 -10.60 -8.42
N GLN A 192 1.11 -11.85 -8.88
CA GLN A 192 0.94 -13.04 -8.06
C GLN A 192 1.94 -14.09 -8.54
N ASP A 193 2.70 -14.68 -7.61
CA ASP A 193 3.66 -15.76 -7.90
C ASP A 193 4.64 -15.40 -9.03
N ARG A 194 5.20 -14.19 -8.95
CA ARG A 194 6.13 -13.57 -9.94
C ARG A 194 5.56 -13.43 -11.35
N GLN A 195 4.24 -13.51 -11.51
CA GLN A 195 3.55 -13.32 -12.79
C GLN A 195 2.62 -12.12 -12.71
N PRO A 196 2.55 -11.28 -13.76
CA PRO A 196 1.54 -10.24 -13.84
C PRO A 196 0.16 -10.88 -14.02
N VAL A 197 -0.82 -10.40 -13.25
CA VAL A 197 -2.21 -10.86 -13.29
C VAL A 197 -3.16 -9.68 -13.35
N ALA A 198 -4.41 -9.92 -13.76
CA ALA A 198 -5.41 -8.87 -13.86
C ALA A 198 -5.77 -8.30 -12.48
N THR A 199 -5.99 -6.98 -12.43
CA THR A 199 -6.46 -6.28 -11.22
C THR A 199 -7.98 -6.35 -11.05
N HIS A 200 -8.69 -6.96 -11.99
CA HIS A 200 -10.15 -7.10 -11.99
C HIS A 200 -10.52 -8.54 -12.33
N LEU A 201 -11.39 -9.15 -11.52
CA LEU A 201 -11.96 -10.44 -11.89
C LEU A 201 -12.88 -10.28 -13.11
N PRO A 202 -12.83 -11.23 -14.06
CA PRO A 202 -13.78 -11.27 -15.16
C PRO A 202 -15.21 -11.22 -14.63
N LEU A 203 -16.06 -10.40 -15.25
CA LEU A 203 -17.50 -10.28 -14.95
C LEU A 203 -17.87 -9.70 -13.56
N ALA A 204 -16.90 -9.29 -12.74
CA ALA A 204 -17.19 -8.73 -11.41
C ALA A 204 -17.56 -7.24 -11.42
N SER A 205 -17.57 -6.58 -12.58
CA SER A 205 -17.88 -5.14 -12.73
C SER A 205 -17.11 -4.23 -11.77
N THR A 206 -15.83 -4.54 -11.52
CA THR A 206 -14.98 -3.83 -10.53
C THR A 206 -14.16 -2.68 -11.10
N HIS A 207 -14.32 -2.36 -12.38
CA HIS A 207 -13.62 -1.23 -13.00
C HIS A 207 -14.22 0.10 -12.52
N SER A 208 -13.35 1.07 -12.27
CA SER A 208 -13.74 2.45 -11.95
C SER A 208 -13.42 3.39 -13.10
N PRO A 209 -14.21 4.47 -13.28
CA PRO A 209 -13.85 5.57 -14.17
C PRO A 209 -12.48 6.16 -13.81
N LEU A 210 -11.71 6.59 -14.81
CA LEU A 210 -10.43 7.27 -14.59
C LEU A 210 -10.58 8.53 -13.72
N GLU A 211 -11.71 9.22 -13.83
CA GLU A 211 -12.03 10.39 -13.00
C GLU A 211 -12.05 10.05 -11.50
N ASP A 212 -12.50 8.86 -11.12
CA ASP A 212 -12.51 8.43 -9.71
C ASP A 212 -11.07 8.19 -9.22
N GLU A 213 -10.20 7.65 -10.06
CA GLU A 213 -8.78 7.49 -9.73
C GLU A 213 -8.09 8.85 -9.58
N GLU A 214 -8.45 9.84 -10.41
CA GLU A 214 -7.93 11.22 -10.31
C GLU A 214 -8.40 11.90 -9.03
N LYS A 215 -9.68 11.74 -8.70
CA LYS A 215 -10.26 12.25 -7.44
C LYS A 215 -9.59 11.62 -6.23
N LEU A 216 -9.31 10.31 -6.24
CA LEU A 216 -8.56 9.65 -5.17
C LEU A 216 -7.19 10.31 -4.96
N MET A 217 -6.43 10.53 -6.04
CA MET A 217 -5.11 11.18 -5.96
C MET A 217 -5.20 12.60 -5.39
N ALA A 218 -6.20 13.38 -5.82
CA ALA A 218 -6.40 14.76 -5.36
C ALA A 218 -6.79 14.82 -3.88
N VAL A 219 -7.75 13.98 -3.46
CA VAL A 219 -8.20 13.91 -2.06
C VAL A 219 -7.05 13.47 -1.14
N LEU A 220 -6.27 12.48 -1.53
CA LEU A 220 -5.12 12.04 -0.73
C LEU A 220 -4.02 13.10 -0.65
N GLU A 221 -3.79 13.87 -1.71
CA GLU A 221 -2.86 15.01 -1.65
C GLU A 221 -3.35 16.07 -0.66
N GLU A 222 -4.65 16.41 -0.68
CA GLU A 222 -5.24 17.36 0.27
C GLU A 222 -5.08 16.88 1.72
N PHE A 223 -5.46 15.63 2.01
CA PHE A 223 -5.25 15.03 3.33
C PHE A 223 -3.77 15.08 3.73
N SER A 224 -2.89 14.66 2.83
CA SER A 224 -1.44 14.63 3.05
C SER A 224 -0.86 16.00 3.43
N GLN A 225 -1.23 17.07 2.72
CA GLN A 225 -0.71 18.41 2.97
C GLN A 225 -1.21 19.04 4.28
N ASN A 226 -2.43 18.68 4.71
CA ASN A 226 -2.97 19.13 6.00
C ASN A 226 -2.08 18.68 7.18
N PHE A 227 -1.45 17.51 7.06
CA PHE A 227 -0.53 17.01 8.09
C PHE A 227 0.91 17.49 7.91
N ARG A 228 1.32 17.85 6.70
CA ARG A 228 2.65 18.39 6.44
C ARG A 228 2.85 19.78 7.05
N SER A 229 1.89 20.68 6.84
CA SER A 229 1.93 22.08 7.31
C SER A 229 1.90 22.24 8.83
N SER A 230 1.64 21.15 9.57
CA SER A 230 1.61 21.12 11.04
C SER A 230 2.96 20.81 11.69
N LEU A 231 4.01 20.59 10.90
CA LEU A 231 5.38 20.41 11.39
C LEU A 231 5.98 21.78 11.73
N PRO A 232 6.55 21.98 12.94
CA PRO A 232 7.23 23.23 13.26
C PRO A 232 8.46 23.41 12.38
N GLY A 233 8.47 24.43 11.51
CA GLY A 233 9.67 24.94 10.85
C GLY A 233 9.87 24.65 9.36
N THR A 234 8.80 24.60 8.55
CA THR A 234 8.93 24.80 7.09
C THR A 234 8.90 26.28 6.73
#